data_AF-A0A661NS33-F1
#
_entry.id   AF-A0A661NS33-F1
#
_cell.length_a   1.000
_cell.length_b   1.000
_cell.length_c   1.000
_cell.angle_alpha   90.00
_cell.angle_beta   90.00
_cell.angle_gamma   90.00
#
_symmetry.space_group_name_H-M   'P 1'
#
loop_
_entity.id
_entity.type
_entity.pdbx_description
1 polymer ?
#
loop_
_entity_poly.entity_id
_entity_poly.type
_entity_poly.pdbx_seq_one_letter_code
_entity_poly.pdbx_strand_id
1 'polypeptide(L)'
;MARPQRFRLGPSFWDPQARLPRQSGRRAFIFSTSGFGFTWWHGALRTRLVRKGFVIQGEHPCKALDTMGLLKLFGGVNKGRPDAQDLERATIFARRLRQT
;
A
#
# COMPACT_ATOMS: atom_id res chain seq x y z
N MET A 1 21.34 8.96 41.28
CA MET A 1 21.45 9.13 39.82
C MET A 1 21.15 7.82 39.13
N ALA A 2 19.98 7.70 38.48
CA ALA A 2 19.60 6.49 37.74
C ALA A 2 20.17 6.54 36.32
N ARG A 3 20.82 5.46 35.88
CA ARG A 3 21.33 5.32 34.50
C ARG A 3 20.15 5.33 33.52
N PRO A 4 20.23 6.06 32.37
CA PRO A 4 19.18 6.00 31.38
C PRO A 4 19.12 4.59 30.79
N GLN A 5 17.96 3.96 30.84
CA GLN A 5 17.72 2.71 30.13
C GLN A 5 17.79 3.00 28.63
N ARG A 6 18.83 2.48 27.97
CA ARG A 6 18.87 2.42 26.50
C ARG A 6 17.75 1.49 26.05
N PHE A 7 16.65 2.08 25.56
CA PHE A 7 15.62 1.36 24.82
C PHE A 7 16.28 0.74 23.58
N ARG A 8 16.52 -0.57 23.62
CA ARG A 8 16.99 -1.35 22.48
C ARG A 8 15.75 -1.83 21.74
N LEU A 9 15.34 -1.12 20.69
CA LEU A 9 14.19 -1.51 19.88
C LEU A 9 14.54 -2.79 19.11
N GLY A 10 13.85 -3.89 19.43
CA GLY A 10 14.00 -5.15 18.71
C GLY A 10 13.37 -5.11 17.30
N PRO A 11 13.65 -6.12 16.45
CA PRO A 11 13.19 -6.19 15.06
C PRO A 11 11.66 -6.18 14.88
N SER A 12 10.87 -6.30 15.95
CA SER A 12 9.41 -6.25 15.94
C SER A 12 8.80 -4.84 15.95
N PHE A 13 9.61 -3.79 16.13
CA PHE A 13 9.12 -2.41 16.19
C PHE A 13 8.58 -1.92 14.83
N TRP A 14 9.06 -2.51 13.72
CA TRP A 14 8.74 -2.10 12.35
C TRP A 14 7.88 -3.10 11.56
N ASP A 15 7.28 -4.11 12.21
CA ASP A 15 6.36 -5.03 11.52
C ASP A 15 4.89 -4.66 11.81
N PRO A 16 4.27 -3.76 11.02
CA PRO A 16 2.86 -3.42 11.18
C PRO A 16 1.91 -4.61 10.97
N GLN A 17 2.36 -5.74 10.40
CA GLN A 17 1.54 -6.93 10.12
C GLN A 17 1.75 -8.08 11.11
N ALA A 18 2.75 -8.00 12.00
CA ALA A 18 2.87 -8.88 13.16
C ALA A 18 1.61 -8.86 14.05
N ARG A 19 0.77 -7.83 13.91
CA ARG A 19 -0.43 -7.60 14.72
C ARG A 19 -1.76 -7.98 14.07
N LEU A 20 -1.82 -8.33 12.79
CA LEU A 20 -3.10 -8.70 12.17
C LEU A 20 -3.51 -10.12 12.57
N PRO A 21 -4.67 -10.32 13.22
CA PRO A 21 -5.16 -11.66 13.53
C PRO A 21 -5.45 -12.41 12.23
N ARG A 22 -5.46 -13.74 12.32
CA ARG A 22 -5.96 -14.58 11.21
C ARG A 22 -7.40 -14.18 10.91
N GLN A 23 -7.71 -14.10 9.63
CA GLN A 23 -9.04 -13.86 9.12
C GLN A 23 -9.62 -15.17 8.59
N SER A 24 -10.93 -15.28 8.66
CA SER A 24 -11.68 -16.41 8.10
C SER A 24 -12.40 -15.97 6.83
N GLY A 25 -11.71 -16.03 5.69
CA GLY A 25 -12.29 -15.75 4.37
C GLY A 25 -12.79 -14.32 4.17
N ARG A 26 -12.37 -13.35 4.99
CA ARG A 26 -12.81 -11.95 4.85
C ARG A 26 -12.34 -11.38 3.52
N ARG A 27 -13.24 -10.67 2.85
CA ARG A 27 -12.95 -9.97 1.60
C ARG A 27 -12.09 -8.73 1.89
N ALA A 28 -11.09 -8.49 1.04
CA ALA A 28 -10.27 -7.30 1.07
C ALA A 28 -9.89 -6.89 -0.36
N PHE A 29 -9.39 -5.68 -0.52
CA PHE A 29 -8.83 -5.19 -1.76
C PHE A 29 -7.54 -4.42 -1.45
N ILE A 30 -6.68 -4.24 -2.45
CA ILE A 30 -5.44 -3.48 -2.31
C ILE A 30 -5.54 -2.22 -3.16
N PHE A 31 -5.25 -1.08 -2.55
CA PHE A 31 -5.15 0.20 -3.24
C PHE A 31 -3.83 0.85 -2.82
N SER A 32 -3.09 1.42 -3.77
CA SER A 32 -1.89 2.18 -3.44
C SER A 32 -1.68 3.35 -4.39
N THR A 33 -0.96 4.35 -3.91
CA THR A 33 -0.40 5.44 -4.72
C THR A 33 1.11 5.29 -4.79
N SER A 34 1.71 5.54 -5.95
CA SER A 34 3.16 5.39 -6.13
C SER A 34 3.65 6.08 -7.42
N GLY A 35 4.95 6.33 -7.56
CA GLY A 35 5.47 6.95 -8.78
C GLY A 35 5.22 6.13 -10.04
N PHE A 36 5.47 4.83 -10.02
CA PHE A 36 5.31 4.04 -11.24
C PHE A 36 3.91 3.41 -11.42
N GLY A 37 3.12 3.27 -10.36
CA GLY A 37 1.76 2.74 -10.45
C GLY A 37 1.70 1.28 -10.92
N PHE A 38 2.66 0.46 -10.49
CA PHE A 38 2.77 -0.94 -10.91
C PHE A 38 2.02 -1.90 -9.98
N THR A 39 1.20 -2.80 -10.55
CA THR A 39 0.45 -3.82 -9.80
C THR A 39 1.38 -4.83 -9.11
N TRP A 40 2.52 -5.17 -9.71
CA TRP A 40 3.42 -6.18 -9.12
C TRP A 40 4.03 -5.74 -7.78
N TRP A 41 4.04 -4.44 -7.47
CA TRP A 41 4.41 -3.94 -6.15
C TRP A 41 3.46 -4.38 -5.04
N HIS A 42 2.23 -4.75 -5.38
CA HIS A 42 1.28 -5.34 -4.42
C HIS A 42 1.62 -6.79 -4.07
N GLY A 43 2.47 -7.49 -4.83
CA GLY A 43 2.68 -8.93 -4.70
C GLY A 43 3.08 -9.40 -3.29
N ALA A 44 3.99 -8.68 -2.63
CA ALA A 44 4.40 -9.00 -1.26
C ALA A 44 3.25 -8.79 -0.26
N LEU A 45 2.50 -7.69 -0.39
CA LEU A 45 1.34 -7.39 0.46
C LEU A 45 0.22 -8.40 0.23
N ARG A 46 -0.11 -8.69 -1.04
CA ARG A 46 -1.11 -9.69 -1.45
C ARG A 46 -0.81 -11.05 -0.86
N THR A 47 0.43 -11.53 -1.02
CA THR A 47 0.88 -12.82 -0.47
C THR A 47 0.67 -12.88 1.04
N ARG A 48 1.00 -11.81 1.77
CA ARG A 48 0.83 -11.74 3.22
C ARG A 48 -0.65 -11.74 3.63
N LEU A 49 -1.49 -10.97 2.96
CA LEU A 49 -2.94 -10.91 3.23
C LEU A 49 -3.62 -12.27 2.95
N VAL A 50 -3.27 -12.94 1.85
CA VAL A 50 -3.76 -14.28 1.54
C VAL A 50 -3.33 -15.29 2.60
N ARG A 51 -2.07 -15.27 3.04
CA ARG A 51 -1.59 -16.14 4.15
C ARG A 51 -2.31 -15.87 5.48
N LYS A 52 -2.82 -14.65 5.68
CA LYS A 52 -3.64 -14.27 6.84
C LYS A 52 -5.12 -14.65 6.67
N GLY A 53 -5.54 -15.23 5.55
CA GLY A 53 -6.90 -15.73 5.32
C GLY A 53 -7.86 -14.71 4.69
N PHE A 54 -7.34 -13.65 4.08
CA PHE A 54 -8.15 -12.74 3.27
C PHE A 54 -8.39 -13.28 1.85
N VAL A 55 -9.56 -12.96 1.30
CA VAL A 55 -9.89 -13.13 -0.13
C VAL A 55 -9.73 -11.78 -0.82
N ILE A 56 -8.71 -11.64 -1.66
CA ILE A 56 -8.43 -10.38 -2.36
C ILE A 56 -9.34 -10.26 -3.59
N GLN A 57 -10.28 -9.31 -3.54
CA GLN A 57 -11.30 -9.06 -4.58
C GLN A 57 -10.78 -8.16 -5.72
N GLY A 58 -9.67 -7.48 -5.52
CA GLY A 58 -9.08 -6.62 -6.54
C GLY A 58 -7.89 -5.82 -6.03
N GLU A 59 -7.13 -5.29 -6.99
CA GLU A 59 -5.91 -4.53 -6.77
C GLU A 59 -5.91 -3.31 -7.69
N HIS A 60 -5.63 -2.13 -7.15
CA HIS A 60 -5.59 -0.88 -7.91
C HIS A 60 -4.37 -0.04 -7.55
N PRO A 61 -3.35 0.00 -8.43
CA PRO A 61 -2.27 0.94 -8.31
C PRO A 61 -2.62 2.26 -9.00
N CYS A 62 -2.36 3.36 -8.31
CA CYS A 62 -2.55 4.71 -8.80
C CYS A 62 -1.19 5.41 -8.90
N LYS A 63 -0.96 6.12 -10.01
CA LYS A 63 0.22 6.99 -10.12
C LYS A 63 0.01 8.24 -9.27
N ALA A 64 1.06 8.71 -8.61
CA ALA A 64 1.07 9.94 -7.83
C ALA A 64 2.41 10.66 -7.99
N LEU A 65 2.45 11.94 -7.61
CA LEU A 65 3.69 12.72 -7.57
C LEU A 65 4.77 11.95 -6.80
N ASP A 66 5.90 11.77 -7.46
CA ASP A 66 7.05 11.10 -6.88
C ASP A 66 8.30 11.99 -7.00
N THR A 67 8.85 12.32 -5.85
CA THR A 67 10.07 13.12 -5.69
C THR A 67 11.17 12.32 -4.98
N MET A 68 11.16 10.99 -5.05
CA MET A 68 12.16 10.16 -4.40
C MET A 68 13.51 10.18 -5.12
N GLY A 69 14.59 10.32 -4.35
CA GLY A 69 15.96 10.30 -4.85
C GLY A 69 16.24 11.41 -5.87
N LEU A 70 16.90 11.04 -6.97
CA LEU A 70 17.28 11.97 -8.04
C LEU A 70 16.08 12.65 -8.70
N LEU A 71 14.87 12.06 -8.62
CA LEU A 71 13.66 12.65 -9.17
C LEU A 71 13.37 14.02 -8.53
N LYS A 72 13.73 14.23 -7.26
CA LYS A 72 13.57 15.53 -6.58
C LYS A 72 14.30 16.66 -7.28
N LEU A 73 15.48 16.40 -7.86
CA LEU A 73 16.32 17.40 -8.53
C LEU A 73 15.66 17.93 -9.81
N PHE A 74 14.76 17.16 -10.42
CA PHE A 74 13.98 17.55 -11.60
C PHE A 74 12.55 18.01 -11.23
N GLY A 75 12.29 18.20 -9.93
CA GLY A 75 10.97 18.56 -9.39
C GLY A 75 9.97 17.39 -9.34
N GLY A 76 10.42 16.16 -9.53
CA GLY A 76 9.60 14.95 -9.48
C GLY A 76 8.93 14.57 -10.80
N VAL A 77 8.34 13.37 -10.81
CA VAL A 77 7.54 12.81 -11.90
C VAL A 77 6.07 12.74 -11.50
N ASN A 78 5.17 12.57 -12.49
CA ASN A 78 3.71 12.55 -12.29
C ASN A 78 3.17 13.81 -11.59
N LYS A 79 3.73 14.97 -11.90
CA LYS A 79 3.17 16.26 -11.46
C LYS A 79 1.70 16.36 -11.92
N GLY A 80 0.83 16.84 -11.03
CA GLY A 80 -0.60 16.92 -11.29
C GLY A 80 -1.38 15.61 -11.10
N ARG A 81 -0.73 14.52 -10.65
CA ARG A 81 -1.38 13.24 -10.36
C ARG A 81 -1.47 12.94 -8.86
N PRO A 82 -2.54 12.28 -8.38
CA PRO A 82 -3.67 11.72 -9.15
C PRO A 82 -4.53 12.79 -9.85
N ASP A 83 -4.87 12.56 -11.13
CA ASP A 83 -5.68 13.45 -11.96
C ASP A 83 -7.14 12.94 -12.14
N ALA A 84 -7.93 13.62 -12.96
CA ALA A 84 -9.32 13.22 -13.23
C ALA A 84 -9.44 11.79 -13.81
N GLN A 85 -8.48 11.35 -14.63
CA GLN A 85 -8.48 9.99 -15.17
C GLN A 85 -8.10 8.97 -14.10
N ASP A 86 -7.18 9.31 -13.20
CA ASP A 86 -6.86 8.47 -12.04
C ASP A 86 -8.09 8.27 -11.14
N LEU A 87 -8.82 9.34 -10.85
CA LEU A 87 -10.06 9.29 -10.08
C LEU A 87 -11.16 8.48 -10.77
N GLU A 88 -11.29 8.60 -12.09
CA GLU A 88 -12.23 7.79 -12.87
C GLU A 88 -11.89 6.30 -12.77
N ARG A 89 -10.62 5.93 -12.92
CA ARG A 89 -10.17 4.54 -12.79
C ARG A 89 -10.38 3.99 -11.39
N ALA A 90 -10.12 4.78 -10.35
CA ALA A 90 -10.39 4.41 -8.96
C ALA A 90 -11.90 4.22 -8.73
N THR A 91 -12.75 5.05 -9.35
CA THR A 91 -14.21 4.93 -9.30
C THR A 91 -14.68 3.64 -9.98
N ILE A 92 -14.16 3.33 -11.17
CA ILE A 92 -14.45 2.07 -11.88
C ILE A 92 -14.05 0.86 -11.02
N PHE A 93 -12.87 0.91 -10.40
CA PHE A 93 -12.41 -0.13 -9.47
C PHE A 93 -13.39 -0.32 -8.30
N ALA A 94 -13.77 0.76 -7.62
CA ALA A 94 -14.72 0.70 -6.50
C ALA A 94 -16.11 0.17 -6.93
N ARG A 95 -16.58 0.53 -8.13
CA ARG A 95 -17.84 0.00 -8.68
C ARG A 95 -17.77 -1.51 -8.94
N ARG A 96 -16.65 -2.01 -9.48
CA ARG A 96 -16.44 -3.45 -9.67
C ARG A 96 -16.43 -4.23 -8.35
N LEU A 97 -15.83 -3.66 -7.30
CA LEU A 97 -15.82 -4.26 -5.96
C LEU A 97 -17.22 -4.43 -5.35
N ARG A 98 -18.20 -3.61 -5.73
CA ARG A 98 -19.59 -3.75 -5.28
C ARG A 98 -20.34 -4.90 -5.95
N GLN A 99 -19.80 -5.43 -7.04
CA GLN A 99 -20.40 -6.51 -7.83
C GLN A 99 -19.76 -7.89 -7.54
N THR A 100 -18.74 -7.92 -6.67
CA THR A 100 -17.97 -9.12 -6.27
C THR A 100 -18.45 -9.60 -4.91
#